data_AF-A0A950XE07-F1
#
_entry.id   AF-A0A950XE07-F1
#
_cell.length_a   1.000
_cell.length_b   1.000
_cell.length_c   1.000
_cell.angle_alpha   90.00
_cell.angle_beta   90.00
_cell.angle_gamma   90.00
#
_symmetry.space_group_name_H-M   'P 1'
#
loop_
_entity.id
_entity.type
_entity.pdbx_description
1 polymer ?
#
loop_
_entity_poly.entity_id
_entity_poly.type
_entity_poly.pdbx_seq_one_letter_code
_entity_poly.pdbx_strand_id
1 'polypeptide(L)'
;MPLKKENWIICGNALRLDWLGVCPPTGIGVKLQADDLFGTPLDQAEIDFENEGGETYICGNPPYLGSTWQLASHKEDLRTIFERHTETWKSLDYVSAWFMKAAEYGTHATAVSAFVATNSVCQGQQVGFLWPLIFETGHEIAFAHTSFKWSNLASHKAGVTVVIVGISNHAPRVRRLYSISDEGEPIAKDTSNINAYLVPAQNIVVQKAMRPLTERSVMDFGNKADDGGHLTLTPGNLDDMKLDRTVRVRFIKQFCGSKEFINGETRYCVWVDDDDLPDAQKEPALARQIELVRIARLSSKDAYARSLAARPHQFKSPRLARSWVIVTPRVSSENRPYLPVGLMSNEAVIGDRNFALYDAPLWNLALIASRLHWVWIATVCVRMRTDFSYSNTLGWNTFPVPILTEKNKTDLTRCAHDILLAREAHFPATIADLYDPECMPDNLRHAHDRNDEVLERIYIGRRFKNDTERLEKLFDMYIKMTDSPVPARKRQAKKRT
;
A
#
# COMPACT_ATOMS: atom_id res chain seq x y z
N MET A 1 -25.06 -1.84 -48.54
CA MET A 1 -25.85 -1.66 -47.30
C MET A 1 -25.45 -0.32 -46.72
N PRO A 2 -26.36 0.67 -46.58
CA PRO A 2 -25.98 1.92 -45.95
C PRO A 2 -25.94 1.69 -44.44
N LEU A 3 -24.76 1.83 -43.84
CA LEU A 3 -24.63 2.10 -42.41
C LEU A 3 -25.47 3.36 -42.13
N LYS A 4 -26.58 3.24 -41.38
CA LYS A 4 -27.22 4.44 -40.81
C LYS A 4 -26.16 5.12 -39.93
N LYS A 5 -25.81 6.36 -40.27
CA LYS A 5 -24.70 7.15 -39.76
C LYS A 5 -25.03 7.84 -38.45
N GLU A 6 -25.26 7.10 -37.38
CA GLU A 6 -25.47 7.76 -36.10
C GLU A 6 -24.57 7.15 -35.03
N ASN A 7 -23.38 7.73 -34.89
CA ASN A 7 -22.57 7.59 -33.68
C ASN A 7 -23.09 8.63 -32.70
N TRP A 8 -23.65 8.20 -31.58
CA TRP A 8 -24.22 9.09 -30.57
C TRP A 8 -23.17 9.43 -29.52
N ILE A 9 -22.40 10.48 -29.78
CA ILE A 9 -21.39 11.00 -28.85
C ILE A 9 -21.96 12.23 -28.15
N ILE A 10 -22.11 12.15 -26.83
CA ILE A 10 -22.53 13.28 -26.01
C ILE A 10 -21.29 13.94 -25.40
N CYS A 11 -21.10 15.22 -25.70
CA CYS A 11 -20.05 16.04 -25.11
C CYS A 11 -20.50 16.61 -23.77
N GLY A 12 -19.90 16.16 -22.67
CA GLY A 12 -20.17 16.68 -21.34
C GLY A 12 -19.32 16.00 -20.27
N ASN A 13 -19.58 16.31 -19.00
CA ASN A 13 -18.96 15.61 -17.89
C ASN A 13 -19.76 14.34 -17.58
N ALA A 14 -19.22 13.18 -17.95
CA ALA A 14 -19.88 11.88 -17.75
C ALA A 14 -20.27 11.59 -16.29
N LEU A 15 -19.60 12.19 -15.30
CA LEU A 15 -19.97 12.02 -13.88
C LEU A 15 -21.20 12.83 -13.47
N ARG A 16 -21.53 13.90 -14.21
CA ARG A 16 -22.68 14.77 -13.95
C ARG A 16 -23.88 14.44 -14.82
N LEU A 17 -23.65 13.90 -16.01
CA LEU A 17 -24.72 13.47 -16.91
C LEU A 17 -25.51 12.29 -16.30
N ASP A 18 -26.81 12.26 -16.55
CA ASP A 18 -27.65 11.11 -16.26
C ASP A 18 -27.43 10.01 -17.32
N TRP A 19 -26.84 8.89 -16.91
CA TRP A 19 -26.52 7.79 -17.83
C TRP A 19 -27.78 7.10 -18.36
N LEU A 20 -28.89 7.10 -17.61
CA LEU A 20 -30.15 6.51 -18.06
C LEU A 20 -30.78 7.37 -19.16
N GLY A 21 -30.71 8.69 -19.06
CA GLY A 21 -31.14 9.57 -20.16
C GLY A 21 -30.24 9.49 -21.40
N VAL A 22 -28.93 9.21 -21.24
CA VAL A 22 -27.99 9.04 -22.37
C VAL A 22 -28.17 7.69 -23.07
N CYS A 23 -28.34 6.62 -22.29
CA CYS A 23 -28.52 5.26 -22.79
C CYS A 23 -29.68 4.62 -22.02
N PRO A 24 -30.94 4.88 -22.42
CA PRO A 24 -32.09 4.36 -21.71
C PRO A 24 -32.15 2.83 -21.78
N PRO A 25 -32.50 2.15 -20.67
CA PRO A 25 -32.72 0.73 -20.69
C PRO A 25 -33.87 0.38 -21.63
N THR A 26 -33.76 -0.75 -22.30
CA THR A 26 -34.79 -1.30 -23.19
C THR A 26 -36.15 -1.33 -22.49
N GLY A 27 -37.14 -0.65 -23.06
CA GLY A 27 -38.53 -0.63 -22.57
C GLY A 27 -38.90 0.46 -21.56
N ILE A 28 -37.99 1.40 -21.22
CA ILE A 28 -38.31 2.56 -20.37
C ILE A 28 -37.91 3.85 -21.08
N GLY A 29 -38.90 4.57 -21.62
CA GLY A 29 -38.69 5.91 -22.15
C GLY A 29 -38.34 6.87 -21.02
N VAL A 30 -37.08 7.30 -20.94
CA VAL A 30 -36.61 8.28 -19.95
C VAL A 30 -36.35 9.61 -20.66
N LYS A 31 -37.05 10.67 -20.24
CA LYS A 31 -36.73 12.05 -20.64
C LYS A 31 -35.59 12.57 -19.75
N LEU A 32 -34.50 13.01 -20.36
CA LEU A 32 -33.38 13.69 -19.68
C LEU A 32 -33.89 14.91 -18.88
N GLN A 33 -33.78 14.86 -17.55
CA GLN A 33 -33.89 16.03 -16.69
C GLN A 33 -32.49 16.42 -16.19
N ALA A 34 -32.10 17.67 -16.45
CA ALA A 34 -30.95 18.31 -15.81
C ALA A 34 -31.42 19.05 -14.55
N ASP A 35 -30.62 19.02 -13.48
CA ASP A 35 -30.92 19.67 -12.19
C ASP A 35 -30.76 21.21 -12.21
N ASP A 36 -30.45 21.81 -13.37
CA ASP A 36 -30.28 23.25 -13.52
C ASP A 36 -31.08 23.78 -14.73
N LEU A 37 -31.81 24.88 -14.49
CA LEU A 37 -32.75 25.51 -15.43
C LEU A 37 -32.09 26.12 -16.69
N PHE A 38 -30.76 26.19 -16.75
CA PHE A 38 -29.95 26.88 -17.77
C PHE A 38 -28.90 25.98 -18.46
N GLY A 39 -28.77 24.71 -18.06
CA GLY A 39 -27.80 23.76 -18.60
C GLY A 39 -28.33 22.82 -19.69
N THR A 40 -29.63 22.86 -20.01
CA THR A 40 -30.26 21.93 -20.94
C THR A 40 -29.92 22.28 -22.40
N PRO A 41 -29.25 21.39 -23.17
CA PRO A 41 -29.06 21.61 -24.61
C PRO A 41 -30.42 21.64 -25.32
N LEU A 42 -30.62 22.62 -26.20
CA LEU A 42 -31.89 22.84 -26.93
C LEU A 42 -32.17 21.79 -28.03
N ASP A 43 -31.16 21.01 -28.44
CA ASP A 43 -31.31 19.85 -29.34
C ASP A 43 -31.25 18.56 -28.51
N GLN A 44 -32.41 18.01 -28.16
CA GLN A 44 -32.53 16.66 -27.60
C GLN A 44 -32.97 15.71 -28.71
N ALA A 45 -32.09 14.80 -29.12
CA ALA A 45 -32.52 13.65 -29.91
C ALA A 45 -33.35 12.74 -29.00
N GLU A 46 -34.65 12.63 -29.27
CA GLU A 46 -35.48 11.57 -28.68
C GLU A 46 -34.98 10.23 -29.24
N ILE A 47 -34.23 9.52 -28.41
CA ILE A 47 -33.73 8.19 -28.70
C ILE A 47 -34.81 7.20 -28.26
N ASP A 48 -35.56 6.67 -29.21
CA ASP A 48 -36.44 5.53 -28.98
C ASP A 48 -35.74 4.28 -29.52
N PHE A 49 -35.09 3.54 -28.61
CA PHE A 49 -34.52 2.24 -28.96
C PHE A 49 -35.65 1.21 -28.99
N GLU A 50 -36.19 0.90 -30.17
CA GLU A 50 -36.93 -0.35 -30.40
C GLU A 50 -35.96 -1.55 -30.34
N ASN A 51 -35.43 -1.86 -29.15
CA ASN A 51 -34.50 -2.96 -28.93
C ASN A 51 -35.11 -3.96 -27.93
N GLU A 52 -36.20 -4.64 -28.28
CA GLU A 52 -36.59 -5.83 -27.52
C GLU A 52 -35.43 -6.84 -27.53
N GLY A 53 -34.81 -7.06 -26.36
CA GLY A 53 -33.73 -8.05 -26.18
C GLY A 53 -32.30 -7.55 -26.40
N GLY A 54 -32.03 -6.24 -26.41
CA GLY A 54 -30.67 -5.71 -26.51
C GLY A 54 -29.82 -5.93 -25.24
N GLU A 55 -28.53 -6.20 -25.41
CA GLU A 55 -27.55 -6.29 -24.31
C GLU A 55 -26.80 -4.96 -24.14
N THR A 56 -26.68 -4.46 -22.90
CA THR A 56 -25.96 -3.21 -22.61
C THR A 56 -24.56 -3.48 -22.08
N TYR A 57 -23.56 -2.91 -22.74
CA TYR A 57 -22.16 -2.96 -22.32
C TYR A 57 -21.63 -1.55 -22.05
N ILE A 58 -21.12 -1.31 -20.85
CA ILE A 58 -20.47 -0.04 -20.48
C ILE A 58 -18.97 -0.29 -20.40
N CYS A 59 -18.20 0.22 -21.36
CA CYS A 59 -16.75 0.03 -21.36
C CYS A 59 -16.00 1.33 -21.57
N GLY A 60 -14.79 1.40 -21.03
CA GLY A 60 -13.96 2.57 -21.24
C GLY A 60 -12.66 2.56 -20.46
N ASN A 61 -11.89 3.61 -20.70
CA ASN A 61 -10.68 3.93 -19.97
C ASN A 61 -10.83 5.32 -19.32
N PRO A 62 -11.53 5.43 -18.18
CA PRO A 62 -11.77 6.72 -17.55
C PRO A 62 -10.48 7.34 -16.98
N PRO A 63 -10.44 8.64 -16.70
CA PRO A 63 -9.25 9.30 -16.15
C PRO A 63 -8.91 8.81 -14.74
N TYR A 64 -7.62 8.63 -14.46
CA TYR A 64 -7.12 8.25 -13.13
C TYR A 64 -6.44 9.42 -12.43
N LEU A 65 -6.88 9.74 -11.22
CA LEU A 65 -6.30 10.82 -10.43
C LEU A 65 -6.39 10.44 -8.95
N GLY A 66 -5.24 10.10 -8.35
CA GLY A 66 -5.16 9.83 -6.92
C GLY A 66 -5.58 11.03 -6.09
N SER A 67 -6.08 10.77 -4.87
CA SER A 67 -6.76 11.76 -4.02
C SER A 67 -5.98 13.06 -3.75
N THR A 68 -4.65 13.01 -3.76
CA THR A 68 -3.75 14.17 -3.58
C THR A 68 -3.66 15.09 -4.80
N TRP A 69 -3.88 14.57 -6.01
CA TRP A 69 -3.68 15.30 -7.27
C TRP A 69 -4.99 15.79 -7.89
N GLN A 70 -6.12 15.59 -7.20
CA GLN A 70 -7.44 16.00 -7.65
C GLN A 70 -7.64 17.51 -7.44
N LEU A 71 -8.20 18.18 -8.45
CA LEU A 71 -8.66 19.56 -8.36
C LEU A 71 -9.95 19.64 -7.53
N ALA A 72 -10.33 20.86 -7.12
CA ALA A 72 -11.58 21.09 -6.40
C ALA A 72 -12.82 20.61 -7.19
N SER A 73 -12.82 20.77 -8.52
CA SER A 73 -13.89 20.27 -9.39
C SER A 73 -14.00 18.74 -9.38
N HIS A 74 -12.88 18.02 -9.38
CA HIS A 74 -12.89 16.55 -9.29
C HIS A 74 -13.39 16.08 -7.92
N LYS A 75 -13.05 16.80 -6.84
CA LYS A 75 -13.59 16.52 -5.50
C LYS A 75 -15.09 16.74 -5.45
N GLU A 76 -15.59 17.77 -6.11
CA GLU A 76 -17.01 18.05 -6.19
C GLU A 76 -17.77 16.95 -6.94
N ASP A 77 -17.24 16.49 -8.08
CA ASP A 77 -17.83 15.36 -8.81
C ASP A 77 -17.90 14.08 -7.95
N LEU A 78 -16.82 13.77 -7.21
CA LEU A 78 -16.82 12.65 -6.27
C LEU A 78 -17.82 12.84 -5.12
N ARG A 79 -17.95 14.06 -4.61
CA ARG A 79 -18.91 14.39 -3.55
C ARG A 79 -20.32 14.07 -4.00
N THR A 80 -20.73 14.56 -5.17
CA THR A 80 -22.07 14.33 -5.72
C THR A 80 -22.43 12.84 -5.82
N ILE A 81 -21.45 12.00 -6.16
CA ILE A 81 -21.67 10.55 -6.30
C ILE A 81 -21.62 9.83 -4.95
N PHE A 82 -20.64 10.11 -4.10
CA PHE A 82 -20.31 9.29 -2.94
C PHE A 82 -20.72 9.86 -1.58
N GLU A 83 -21.06 11.14 -1.44
CA GLU A 83 -21.37 11.76 -0.14
C GLU A 83 -22.57 11.08 0.54
N ARG A 84 -23.51 10.55 -0.24
CA ARG A 84 -24.65 9.76 0.25
C ARG A 84 -24.28 8.33 0.69
N HIS A 85 -23.13 7.83 0.28
CA HIS A 85 -22.71 6.43 0.46
C HIS A 85 -21.63 6.26 1.54
N THR A 86 -20.70 7.21 1.68
CA THR A 86 -19.59 7.10 2.66
C THR A 86 -19.01 8.45 3.03
N GLU A 87 -18.56 8.62 4.28
CA GLU A 87 -17.82 9.82 4.70
C GLU A 87 -16.38 9.87 4.16
N THR A 88 -15.84 8.72 3.73
CA THR A 88 -14.43 8.59 3.30
C THR A 88 -14.19 8.94 1.83
N TRP A 89 -15.23 9.42 1.14
CA TRP A 89 -15.24 9.68 -0.31
C TRP A 89 -14.08 10.55 -0.81
N LYS A 90 -13.60 11.50 0.02
CA LYS A 90 -12.48 12.39 -0.30
C LYS A 90 -11.17 11.64 -0.59
N SER A 91 -11.07 10.39 -0.15
CA SER A 91 -9.87 9.55 -0.30
C SER A 91 -9.89 8.67 -1.55
N LEU A 92 -11.03 8.55 -2.24
CA LEU A 92 -11.17 7.71 -3.43
C LEU A 92 -10.35 8.26 -4.62
N ASP A 93 -9.80 7.35 -5.43
CA ASP A 93 -9.29 7.69 -6.76
C ASP A 93 -10.45 8.16 -7.64
N TYR A 94 -10.22 9.13 -8.51
CA TYR A 94 -11.25 9.71 -9.37
C TYR A 94 -11.93 8.68 -10.28
N VAL A 95 -11.18 7.67 -10.75
CA VAL A 95 -11.73 6.57 -11.58
C VAL A 95 -12.82 5.77 -10.85
N SER A 96 -12.82 5.76 -9.51
CA SER A 96 -13.83 5.07 -8.69
C SER A 96 -15.25 5.56 -8.98
N ALA A 97 -15.40 6.83 -9.40
CA ALA A 97 -16.68 7.42 -9.76
C ALA A 97 -17.39 6.69 -10.90
N TRP A 98 -16.64 6.20 -11.90
CA TRP A 98 -17.20 5.44 -13.02
C TRP A 98 -17.67 4.06 -12.59
N PHE A 99 -16.97 3.40 -11.67
CA PHE A 99 -17.43 2.12 -11.10
C PHE A 99 -18.76 2.30 -10.37
N MET A 100 -18.89 3.34 -9.55
CA MET A 100 -20.14 3.59 -8.82
C MET A 100 -21.29 3.99 -9.76
N LYS A 101 -21.05 4.87 -10.73
CA LYS A 101 -22.05 5.25 -11.75
C LYS A 101 -22.51 4.04 -12.57
N ALA A 102 -21.59 3.16 -12.95
CA ALA A 102 -21.92 1.92 -13.65
C ALA A 102 -22.73 0.96 -12.78
N ALA A 103 -22.38 0.82 -11.50
CA ALA A 103 -23.15 0.01 -10.56
C ALA A 103 -24.57 0.56 -10.35
N GLU A 104 -24.72 1.88 -10.18
CA GLU A 104 -26.04 2.53 -10.08
C GLU A 104 -26.85 2.40 -11.36
N TYR A 105 -26.23 2.50 -12.54
CA TYR A 105 -26.91 2.23 -13.80
C TYR A 105 -27.39 0.77 -13.87
N GLY A 106 -26.53 -0.18 -13.46
CA GLY A 106 -26.83 -1.62 -13.45
C GLY A 106 -27.96 -2.02 -12.50
N THR A 107 -28.35 -1.18 -11.53
CA THR A 107 -29.55 -1.44 -10.71
C THR A 107 -30.86 -1.15 -11.45
N HIS A 108 -30.81 -0.41 -12.56
CA HIS A 108 -31.98 -0.05 -13.38
C HIS A 108 -32.00 -0.73 -14.75
N ALA A 109 -30.86 -1.26 -15.20
CA ALA A 109 -30.68 -1.88 -16.51
C ALA A 109 -29.85 -3.16 -16.41
N THR A 110 -30.16 -4.16 -17.24
CA THR A 110 -29.28 -5.34 -17.37
C THR A 110 -28.04 -4.94 -18.17
N ALA A 111 -26.94 -4.67 -17.47
CA ALA A 111 -25.70 -4.22 -18.08
C ALA A 111 -24.45 -4.92 -17.51
N VAL A 112 -23.45 -5.10 -18.36
CA VAL A 112 -22.10 -5.51 -17.95
C VAL A 112 -21.16 -4.34 -18.16
N SER A 113 -20.40 -3.98 -17.13
CA SER A 113 -19.50 -2.84 -17.19
C SER A 113 -18.05 -3.27 -17.04
N ALA A 114 -17.13 -2.71 -17.83
CA ALA A 114 -15.70 -3.02 -17.73
C ALA A 114 -14.83 -1.78 -17.94
N PHE A 115 -13.97 -1.48 -16.95
CA PHE A 115 -13.09 -0.32 -17.03
C PHE A 115 -11.63 -0.71 -16.90
N VAL A 116 -10.80 -0.02 -17.69
CA VAL A 116 -9.37 0.10 -17.40
C VAL A 116 -9.22 1.11 -16.26
N ALA A 117 -8.47 0.76 -15.21
CA ALA A 117 -8.26 1.61 -14.05
C ALA A 117 -6.83 1.49 -13.52
N THR A 118 -6.37 2.47 -12.72
CA THR A 118 -5.16 2.31 -11.92
C THR A 118 -5.29 1.09 -11.02
N ASN A 119 -4.23 0.28 -10.90
CA ASN A 119 -4.24 -0.90 -10.03
C ASN A 119 -4.52 -0.57 -8.55
N SER A 120 -4.33 0.70 -8.14
CA SER A 120 -4.65 1.18 -6.81
C SER A 120 -6.10 0.96 -6.41
N VAL A 121 -7.07 0.89 -7.34
CA VAL A 121 -8.48 0.60 -6.99
C VAL A 121 -8.67 -0.79 -6.39
N CYS A 122 -7.74 -1.71 -6.67
CA CYS A 122 -7.71 -3.08 -6.17
C CYS A 122 -6.61 -3.33 -5.13
N GLN A 123 -6.04 -2.26 -4.54
CA GLN A 123 -4.94 -2.35 -3.57
C GLN A 123 -5.15 -1.40 -2.38
N GLY A 124 -4.54 -1.74 -1.24
CA GLY A 124 -4.50 -0.87 -0.08
C GLY A 124 -5.86 -0.40 0.42
N GLN A 125 -5.93 0.88 0.81
CA GLN A 125 -7.13 1.45 1.42
C GLN A 125 -8.28 1.65 0.43
N GLN A 126 -8.01 1.80 -0.87
CA GLN A 126 -9.06 1.96 -1.88
C GLN A 126 -9.99 0.75 -1.88
N VAL A 127 -9.46 -0.45 -1.61
CA VAL A 127 -10.28 -1.66 -1.55
C VAL A 127 -11.39 -1.53 -0.51
N GLY A 128 -11.06 -1.03 0.68
CA GLY A 128 -12.04 -0.82 1.74
C GLY A 128 -12.92 0.42 1.58
N PHE A 129 -12.55 1.35 0.70
CA PHE A 129 -13.36 2.56 0.44
C PHE A 129 -14.37 2.36 -0.69
N LEU A 130 -14.01 1.63 -1.75
CA LEU A 130 -14.82 1.49 -2.95
C LEU A 130 -15.67 0.23 -2.97
N TRP A 131 -15.04 -0.93 -2.80
CA TRP A 131 -15.67 -2.20 -3.15
C TRP A 131 -16.85 -2.61 -2.27
N PRO A 132 -16.88 -2.32 -0.95
CA PRO A 132 -18.09 -2.51 -0.16
C PRO A 132 -19.32 -1.84 -0.80
N LEU A 133 -19.17 -0.59 -1.26
CA LEU A 133 -20.26 0.17 -1.89
C LEU A 133 -20.72 -0.47 -3.20
N ILE A 134 -19.78 -0.95 -4.02
CA ILE A 134 -20.11 -1.65 -5.27
C ILE A 134 -20.83 -2.97 -4.97
N PHE A 135 -20.33 -3.77 -4.04
CA PHE A 135 -20.94 -5.06 -3.70
C PHE A 135 -22.32 -4.92 -3.05
N GLU A 136 -22.58 -3.85 -2.29
CA GLU A 136 -23.89 -3.54 -1.71
C GLU A 136 -24.99 -3.33 -2.78
N THR A 137 -24.62 -2.94 -4.00
CA THR A 137 -25.56 -2.82 -5.13
C THR A 137 -25.90 -4.17 -5.78
N GLY A 138 -25.38 -5.29 -5.25
CA GLY A 138 -25.53 -6.63 -5.82
C GLY A 138 -24.57 -6.92 -6.97
N HIS A 139 -23.67 -6.00 -7.31
CA HIS A 139 -22.66 -6.21 -8.33
C HIS A 139 -21.54 -7.12 -7.82
N GLU A 140 -21.00 -7.93 -8.71
CA GLU A 140 -19.85 -8.80 -8.49
C GLU A 140 -18.82 -8.57 -9.61
N ILE A 141 -17.56 -8.95 -9.37
CA ILE A 141 -16.54 -8.94 -10.43
C ILE A 141 -16.80 -10.14 -11.35
N ALA A 142 -17.18 -9.89 -12.59
CA ALA A 142 -17.52 -10.91 -13.61
C ALA A 142 -16.27 -11.47 -14.30
N PHE A 143 -15.26 -10.62 -14.54
CA PHE A 143 -13.94 -11.00 -15.02
C PHE A 143 -12.94 -9.91 -14.63
N ALA A 144 -11.66 -10.23 -14.61
CA ALA A 144 -10.63 -9.22 -14.40
C ALA A 144 -9.32 -9.57 -15.10
N HIS A 145 -8.55 -8.53 -15.43
CA HIS A 145 -7.13 -8.63 -15.73
C HIS A 145 -6.35 -8.02 -14.56
N THR A 146 -5.47 -8.83 -13.96
CA THR A 146 -4.56 -8.39 -12.88
C THR A 146 -3.58 -7.33 -13.38
N SER A 147 -2.78 -6.76 -12.47
CA SER A 147 -1.90 -5.62 -12.78
C SER A 147 -0.96 -5.90 -13.96
N PHE A 148 -0.91 -4.97 -14.92
CA PHE A 148 0.07 -4.98 -16.01
C PHE A 148 0.53 -3.56 -16.36
N LYS A 149 1.72 -3.45 -16.94
CA LYS A 149 2.27 -2.17 -17.39
C LYS A 149 1.54 -1.73 -18.65
N TRP A 150 0.91 -0.55 -18.62
CA TRP A 150 0.28 0.03 -19.79
C TRP A 150 1.34 0.54 -20.76
N SER A 151 1.25 0.12 -22.03
CA SER A 151 2.06 0.66 -23.12
C SER A 151 1.16 1.12 -24.26
N ASN A 152 1.20 2.41 -24.60
CA ASN A 152 0.67 2.91 -25.86
C ASN A 152 1.81 3.19 -26.85
N LEU A 153 1.47 3.25 -28.14
CA LEU A 153 2.38 3.62 -29.23
C LEU A 153 2.69 5.13 -29.31
N ALA A 154 2.30 5.91 -28.28
CA ALA A 154 2.48 7.36 -28.26
C ALA A 154 3.87 7.77 -27.73
N SER A 155 4.36 8.92 -28.20
CA SER A 155 5.71 9.46 -27.97
C SER A 155 6.04 9.78 -26.50
N HIS A 156 5.04 9.85 -25.62
CA HIS A 156 5.21 10.01 -24.18
C HIS A 156 4.54 8.86 -23.44
N LYS A 157 5.30 7.76 -23.24
CA LYS A 157 4.85 6.59 -22.47
C LYS A 157 4.56 7.00 -21.03
N ALA A 158 3.29 7.13 -20.67
CA ALA A 158 2.90 7.19 -19.27
C ALA A 158 3.11 5.80 -18.66
N GLY A 159 4.19 5.61 -17.90
CA GLY A 159 4.48 4.36 -17.19
C GLY A 159 3.53 4.11 -16.04
N VAL A 160 2.28 3.76 -16.34
CA VAL A 160 1.21 3.48 -15.38
C VAL A 160 0.92 1.98 -15.37
N THR A 161 0.74 1.41 -14.18
CA THR A 161 0.28 0.03 -14.02
C THR A 161 -1.24 0.04 -13.86
N VAL A 162 -1.93 -0.71 -14.71
CA VAL A 162 -3.39 -0.73 -14.76
C VAL A 162 -3.93 -2.12 -14.48
N VAL A 163 -5.22 -2.18 -14.18
CA VAL A 163 -6.05 -3.38 -14.13
C VAL A 163 -7.21 -3.20 -15.09
N ILE A 164 -7.84 -4.30 -15.49
CA ILE A 164 -9.15 -4.28 -16.16
C ILE A 164 -10.11 -5.00 -15.24
N VAL A 165 -11.23 -4.36 -14.88
CA VAL A 165 -12.20 -4.99 -13.99
C VAL A 165 -13.59 -4.89 -14.58
N GLY A 166 -14.20 -6.04 -14.82
CA GLY A 166 -15.57 -6.19 -15.25
C GLY A 166 -16.49 -6.42 -14.06
N ILE A 167 -17.54 -5.61 -13.90
CA ILE A 167 -18.58 -5.75 -12.88
C ILE A 167 -19.95 -6.01 -13.50
N SER A 168 -20.78 -6.80 -12.82
CA SER A 168 -22.16 -7.09 -13.21
C SER A 168 -22.95 -7.59 -12.00
N ASN A 169 -24.25 -7.29 -11.94
CA ASN A 169 -25.19 -7.87 -10.96
C ASN A 169 -25.75 -9.25 -11.38
N HIS A 170 -25.31 -9.77 -12.53
CA HIS A 170 -25.63 -11.10 -13.05
C HIS A 170 -24.34 -11.80 -13.53
N ALA A 171 -23.29 -11.70 -12.71
CA ALA A 171 -22.00 -12.30 -13.03
C ALA A 171 -22.10 -13.81 -13.28
N PRO A 172 -21.34 -14.37 -14.24
CA PRO A 172 -21.38 -15.79 -14.55
C PRO A 172 -20.83 -16.63 -13.38
N ARG A 173 -21.33 -17.86 -13.25
CA ARG A 173 -20.83 -18.83 -12.24
C ARG A 173 -19.35 -19.16 -12.42
N VAL A 174 -18.89 -19.20 -13.67
CA VAL A 174 -17.48 -19.36 -14.02
C VAL A 174 -16.97 -18.02 -14.51
N ARG A 175 -15.99 -17.48 -13.79
CA ARG A 175 -15.38 -16.18 -14.03
C ARG A 175 -13.96 -16.38 -14.50
N ARG A 176 -13.48 -15.48 -15.35
CA ARG A 176 -12.13 -15.55 -15.90
C ARG A 176 -11.23 -14.48 -15.31
N LEU A 177 -10.11 -14.90 -14.75
CA LEU A 177 -9.06 -14.03 -14.26
C LEU A 177 -7.86 -14.14 -15.18
N TYR A 178 -7.46 -13.01 -15.76
CA TYR A 178 -6.31 -12.89 -16.65
C TYR A 178 -5.10 -12.34 -15.88
N SER A 179 -3.91 -12.84 -16.20
CA SER A 179 -2.64 -12.38 -15.65
C SER A 179 -1.52 -12.52 -16.68
N ILE A 180 -0.39 -11.86 -16.44
CA ILE A 180 0.81 -12.02 -17.26
C ILE A 180 1.77 -12.95 -16.51
N SER A 181 2.31 -13.96 -17.20
CA SER A 181 3.33 -14.86 -16.64
C SER A 181 4.65 -14.13 -16.41
N ASP A 182 5.58 -14.74 -15.67
CA ASP A 182 6.94 -14.22 -15.52
C ASP A 182 7.68 -14.12 -16.88
N GLU A 183 7.26 -14.93 -17.85
CA GLU A 183 7.77 -14.94 -19.23
C GLU A 183 7.08 -13.90 -20.14
N GLY A 184 6.07 -13.18 -19.61
CA GLY A 184 5.33 -12.15 -20.35
C GLY A 184 4.09 -12.64 -21.09
N GLU A 185 3.71 -13.91 -20.94
CA GLU A 185 2.60 -14.52 -21.67
C GLU A 185 1.26 -14.34 -20.94
N PRO A 186 0.15 -14.08 -21.65
CA PRO A 186 -1.17 -13.98 -21.03
C PRO A 186 -1.66 -15.36 -20.56
N ILE A 187 -1.97 -15.46 -19.27
CA ILE A 187 -2.57 -16.63 -18.64
C ILE A 187 -4.03 -16.32 -18.33
N ALA A 188 -4.92 -17.28 -18.56
CA ALA A 188 -6.31 -17.24 -18.12
C ALA A 188 -6.59 -18.38 -17.12
N LYS A 189 -7.21 -18.05 -15.99
CA LYS A 189 -7.67 -19.00 -14.98
C LYS A 189 -9.17 -18.86 -14.79
N ASP A 190 -9.87 -19.99 -14.84
CA ASP A 190 -11.28 -20.06 -14.47
C ASP A 190 -11.43 -20.22 -12.95
N THR A 191 -12.36 -19.46 -12.36
CA THR A 191 -12.64 -19.43 -10.92
C THR A 191 -14.12 -19.21 -10.67
N SER A 192 -14.62 -19.63 -9.50
CA SER A 192 -16.01 -19.39 -9.09
C SER A 192 -16.24 -17.98 -8.54
N ASN A 193 -15.20 -17.31 -8.04
CA ASN A 193 -15.27 -15.93 -7.55
C ASN A 193 -13.96 -15.19 -7.82
N ILE A 194 -14.05 -13.87 -8.01
CA ILE A 194 -12.92 -12.94 -8.03
C ILE A 194 -13.22 -11.87 -7.00
N ASN A 195 -12.32 -11.65 -6.03
CA ASN A 195 -12.51 -10.62 -5.00
C ASN A 195 -11.93 -9.26 -5.44
N ALA A 196 -12.13 -8.24 -4.61
CA ALA A 196 -11.67 -6.87 -4.85
C ALA A 196 -10.15 -6.69 -4.99
N TYR A 197 -9.36 -7.67 -4.55
CA TYR A 197 -7.90 -7.73 -4.72
C TYR A 197 -7.48 -8.46 -6.01
N LEU A 198 -8.45 -8.84 -6.85
CA LEU A 198 -8.28 -9.63 -8.07
C LEU A 198 -7.69 -11.03 -7.80
N VAL A 199 -8.10 -11.64 -6.69
CA VAL A 199 -7.68 -12.99 -6.27
C VAL A 199 -8.87 -13.95 -6.37
N PRO A 200 -8.66 -15.21 -6.81
CA PRO A 200 -9.69 -16.24 -6.87
C PRO A 200 -10.06 -16.76 -5.46
N ALA A 201 -10.61 -15.89 -4.63
CA ALA A 201 -10.99 -16.14 -3.25
C ALA A 201 -12.33 -15.49 -2.93
N GLN A 202 -12.88 -15.73 -1.74
CA GLN A 202 -14.12 -15.09 -1.29
C GLN A 202 -13.97 -13.56 -1.19
N ASN A 203 -15.09 -12.84 -1.28
CA ASN A 203 -15.12 -11.40 -1.10
C ASN A 203 -14.79 -11.06 0.35
N ILE A 204 -13.62 -10.46 0.55
CA ILE A 204 -13.12 -10.01 1.83
C ILE A 204 -12.40 -8.68 1.64
N VAL A 205 -12.52 -7.82 2.63
CA VAL A 205 -11.77 -6.57 2.72
C VAL A 205 -10.84 -6.68 3.92
N VAL A 206 -9.54 -6.56 3.68
CA VAL A 206 -8.56 -6.49 4.75
C VAL A 206 -8.66 -5.14 5.43
N GLN A 207 -9.08 -5.17 6.69
CA GLN A 207 -9.30 -3.98 7.50
C GLN A 207 -7.99 -3.56 8.17
N LYS A 208 -7.82 -2.24 8.30
CA LYS A 208 -6.65 -1.68 8.96
C LYS A 208 -6.58 -2.16 10.42
N ALA A 209 -5.47 -2.79 10.80
CA ALA A 209 -5.21 -3.18 12.17
C ALA A 209 -4.13 -2.28 12.80
N MET A 210 -4.40 -1.73 14.00
CA MET A 210 -3.44 -0.86 14.70
C MET A 210 -2.34 -1.64 15.45
N ARG A 211 -2.55 -2.94 15.66
CA ARG A 211 -1.59 -3.87 16.25
C ARG A 211 -1.67 -5.21 15.50
N PRO A 212 -0.62 -6.04 15.52
CA PRO A 212 -0.66 -7.36 14.91
C PRO A 212 -1.84 -8.21 15.40
N LEU A 213 -2.52 -8.87 14.47
CA LEU A 213 -3.62 -9.80 14.76
C LEU A 213 -3.15 -11.13 15.36
N THR A 214 -1.85 -11.39 15.33
CA THR A 214 -1.21 -12.63 15.83
C THR A 214 0.00 -12.29 16.70
N GLU A 215 0.70 -13.29 17.28
CA GLU A 215 1.79 -13.14 18.28
C GLU A 215 3.04 -12.36 17.83
N ARG A 216 3.05 -11.76 16.65
CA ARG A 216 4.18 -10.98 16.15
C ARG A 216 4.40 -9.69 16.92
N SER A 217 5.64 -9.23 16.85
CA SER A 217 6.05 -7.98 17.46
C SER A 217 5.39 -6.77 16.80
N VAL A 218 5.16 -5.72 17.59
CA VAL A 218 4.61 -4.45 17.10
C VAL A 218 5.65 -3.78 16.20
N MET A 219 5.23 -3.44 14.98
CA MET A 219 6.04 -2.69 14.03
C MET A 219 5.64 -1.21 14.08
N ASP A 220 6.62 -0.36 14.36
CA ASP A 220 6.47 1.09 14.46
C ASP A 220 7.13 1.79 13.26
N PHE A 221 6.81 3.06 13.07
CA PHE A 221 7.58 3.92 12.18
C PHE A 221 8.95 4.23 12.78
N GLY A 222 9.93 4.48 11.92
CA GLY A 222 11.18 5.10 12.34
C GLY A 222 10.99 6.55 12.84
N ASN A 223 12.08 7.11 13.32
CA ASN A 223 12.20 8.45 13.89
C ASN A 223 12.03 9.51 12.81
N LYS A 224 10.97 10.32 12.92
CA LYS A 224 10.77 11.51 12.09
C LYS A 224 11.48 12.70 12.74
N ALA A 225 12.31 13.43 11.98
CA ALA A 225 13.07 14.55 12.53
C ALA A 225 12.25 15.86 12.60
N ASP A 226 11.51 16.20 11.52
CA ASP A 226 10.80 17.48 11.36
C ASP A 226 11.70 18.67 11.79
N ASP A 227 12.92 18.70 11.26
CA ASP A 227 14.08 19.44 11.79
C ASP A 227 14.71 20.41 10.78
N GLY A 228 14.17 20.52 9.57
CA GLY A 228 14.79 21.29 8.48
C GLY A 228 16.07 20.67 7.91
N GLY A 229 16.42 19.43 8.30
CA GLY A 229 17.67 18.77 7.91
C GLY A 229 18.87 19.10 8.81
N HIS A 230 18.66 19.60 10.03
CA HIS A 230 19.72 20.05 10.93
C HIS A 230 20.11 19.03 12.02
N LEU A 231 19.25 18.05 12.33
CA LEU A 231 19.60 16.90 13.19
C LEU A 231 20.13 15.73 12.39
N THR A 232 19.85 15.64 11.09
CA THR A 232 20.36 14.56 10.22
C THR A 232 21.54 15.04 9.38
N LEU A 233 22.71 14.43 9.60
CA LEU A 233 23.98 14.87 9.06
C LEU A 233 24.47 13.95 7.94
N THR A 234 25.05 14.54 6.91
CA THR A 234 25.95 13.82 6.00
C THR A 234 27.33 13.64 6.65
N PRO A 235 28.19 12.74 6.16
CA PRO A 235 29.57 12.62 6.65
C PRO A 235 30.32 13.96 6.61
N GLY A 236 30.21 14.70 5.49
CA GLY A 236 30.83 16.02 5.36
C GLY A 236 30.32 17.03 6.39
N ASN A 237 29.00 17.07 6.66
CA ASN A 237 28.47 17.97 7.69
C ASN A 237 28.99 17.64 9.08
N LEU A 238 29.17 16.36 9.38
CA LEU A 238 29.73 15.92 10.66
C LEU A 238 31.21 16.30 10.79
N ASP A 239 31.98 16.13 9.72
CA ASP A 239 33.40 16.50 9.70
C ASP A 239 33.59 18.02 9.85
N ASP A 240 32.72 18.82 9.23
CA ASP A 240 32.70 20.28 9.36
C ASP A 240 32.41 20.77 10.78
N MET A 241 31.72 19.97 11.60
CA MET A 241 31.43 20.31 12.99
C MET A 241 32.67 20.23 13.90
N LYS A 242 33.74 19.53 13.48
CA LYS A 242 35.02 19.42 14.21
C LYS A 242 34.85 19.06 15.68
N LEU A 243 33.94 18.13 15.98
CA LEU A 243 33.66 17.70 17.35
C LEU A 243 34.81 16.84 17.89
N ASP A 244 35.15 17.05 19.16
CA ASP A 244 36.04 16.15 19.89
C ASP A 244 35.47 14.73 19.96
N ARG A 245 36.35 13.73 20.05
CA ARG A 245 35.96 12.31 20.06
C ARG A 245 34.97 11.98 21.17
N THR A 246 35.15 12.56 22.36
CA THR A 246 34.27 12.37 23.53
C THR A 246 32.87 12.89 23.27
N VAL A 247 32.76 14.09 22.68
CA VAL A 247 31.50 14.72 22.28
C VAL A 247 30.82 13.92 21.18
N ARG A 248 31.58 13.49 20.16
CA ARG A 248 31.08 12.70 19.03
C ARG A 248 30.48 11.38 19.50
N VAL A 249 31.15 10.63 20.36
CA VAL A 249 30.63 9.36 20.89
C VAL A 249 29.36 9.55 21.72
N ARG A 250 29.24 10.67 22.45
CA ARG A 250 28.07 10.95 23.30
C ARG A 250 26.85 11.38 22.49
N PHE A 251 27.01 12.27 21.51
CA PHE A 251 25.89 12.96 20.86
C PHE A 251 25.65 12.61 19.41
N ILE A 252 26.52 11.84 18.77
CA ILE A 252 26.38 11.46 17.37
C ILE A 252 26.10 9.97 17.27
N LYS A 253 24.98 9.64 16.63
CA LYS A 253 24.57 8.26 16.33
C LYS A 253 24.53 8.01 14.84
N GLN A 254 24.64 6.75 14.43
CA GLN A 254 24.38 6.36 13.05
C GLN A 254 22.91 6.60 12.74
N PHE A 255 22.61 7.20 11.58
CA PHE A 255 21.24 7.41 11.11
C PHE A 255 20.99 6.55 9.89
N CYS A 256 19.93 5.74 9.93
CA CYS A 256 19.59 4.82 8.87
C CYS A 256 18.21 5.15 8.28
N GLY A 257 18.20 5.86 7.15
CA GLY A 257 17.03 6.00 6.30
C GLY A 257 16.93 4.85 5.29
N SER A 258 16.01 4.97 4.34
CA SER A 258 15.77 3.88 3.36
C SER A 258 16.91 3.76 2.34
N LYS A 259 17.56 4.86 1.96
CA LYS A 259 18.69 4.84 1.02
C LYS A 259 19.94 4.28 1.70
N GLU A 260 20.19 4.73 2.92
CA GLU A 260 21.30 4.26 3.76
C GLU A 260 21.19 2.77 4.00
N PHE A 261 19.97 2.28 4.29
CA PHE A 261 19.73 0.86 4.48
C PHE A 261 19.94 0.02 3.20
N ILE A 262 19.42 0.48 2.06
CA ILE A 262 19.43 -0.31 0.82
C ILE A 262 20.80 -0.23 0.11
N ASN A 263 21.38 0.97 0.02
CA ASN A 263 22.58 1.26 -0.78
C ASN A 263 23.87 1.29 0.05
N GLY A 264 23.81 1.03 1.37
CA GLY A 264 24.98 1.10 2.24
C GLY A 264 25.55 2.53 2.43
N GLU A 265 24.76 3.58 2.13
CA GLU A 265 25.16 4.96 2.35
C GLU A 265 25.30 5.25 3.86
N THR A 266 26.25 6.11 4.23
CA THR A 266 26.49 6.47 5.63
C THR A 266 25.88 7.83 5.95
N ARG A 267 25.05 7.89 6.99
CA ARG A 267 24.58 9.14 7.60
C ARG A 267 24.63 9.06 9.11
N TYR A 268 24.57 10.23 9.72
CA TYR A 268 24.60 10.39 11.16
C TYR A 268 23.44 11.26 11.61
N CYS A 269 23.18 11.29 12.91
CA CYS A 269 22.32 12.29 13.50
C CYS A 269 22.86 12.80 14.83
N VAL A 270 22.51 14.05 15.14
CA VAL A 270 22.60 14.59 16.49
C VAL A 270 21.49 13.96 17.32
N TRP A 271 21.85 13.27 18.40
CA TRP A 271 20.94 12.66 19.35
C TRP A 271 21.27 13.15 20.75
N VAL A 272 20.37 13.96 21.32
CA VAL A 272 20.56 14.61 22.63
C VAL A 272 19.31 14.35 23.47
N ASP A 273 19.48 13.68 24.60
CA ASP A 273 18.43 13.48 25.59
C ASP A 273 18.27 14.75 26.46
N ASP A 274 17.13 14.90 27.15
CA ASP A 274 16.82 16.12 27.91
C ASP A 274 17.87 16.43 28.99
N ASP A 275 18.37 15.40 29.68
CA ASP A 275 19.35 15.55 30.75
C ASP A 275 20.73 15.99 30.23
N ASP A 276 21.03 15.72 28.96
CA ASP A 276 22.32 16.07 28.36
C ASP A 276 22.29 17.42 27.59
N LEU A 277 21.12 18.01 27.41
CA LEU A 277 20.95 19.27 26.67
C LEU A 277 21.88 20.39 27.18
N PRO A 278 22.05 20.63 28.49
CA PRO A 278 22.95 21.67 28.98
C PRO A 278 24.42 21.44 28.57
N ASP A 279 24.85 20.17 28.50
CA ASP A 279 26.20 19.83 28.05
C ASP A 279 26.34 19.96 26.54
N ALA A 280 25.35 19.50 25.76
CA ALA A 280 25.35 19.65 24.32
C ALA A 280 25.37 21.14 23.89
N GLN A 281 24.74 22.02 24.66
CA GLN A 281 24.75 23.46 24.40
C GLN A 281 26.09 24.15 24.68
N LYS A 282 26.98 23.54 25.48
CA LYS A 282 28.34 24.07 25.68
C LYS A 282 29.18 23.91 24.41
N GLU A 283 28.85 22.95 23.57
CA GLU A 283 29.52 22.70 22.29
C GLU A 283 28.94 23.60 21.19
N PRO A 284 29.70 24.59 20.67
CA PRO A 284 29.15 25.60 19.77
C PRO A 284 28.51 25.02 18.50
N ALA A 285 29.08 23.95 17.96
CA ALA A 285 28.57 23.28 16.78
C ALA A 285 27.20 22.60 17.02
N LEU A 286 27.02 21.96 18.18
CA LEU A 286 25.74 21.32 18.55
C LEU A 286 24.68 22.38 18.90
N ALA A 287 25.05 23.39 19.68
CA ALA A 287 24.19 24.51 20.01
C ALA A 287 23.63 25.20 18.75
N ARG A 288 24.49 25.39 17.74
CA ARG A 288 24.09 25.93 16.44
C ARG A 288 23.09 25.05 15.72
N GLN A 289 23.29 23.73 15.65
CA GLN A 289 22.34 22.83 14.99
C GLN A 289 20.97 22.86 15.69
N ILE A 290 20.96 22.80 17.02
CA ILE A 290 19.74 22.87 17.82
C ILE A 290 18.98 24.18 17.55
N GLU A 291 19.67 25.31 17.45
CA GLU A 291 19.03 26.59 17.14
C GLU A 291 18.46 26.64 15.71
N LEU A 292 19.17 26.08 14.72
CA LEU A 292 18.67 25.97 13.35
C LEU A 292 17.38 25.13 13.27
N VAL A 293 17.30 24.03 14.04
CA VAL A 293 16.08 23.23 14.16
C VAL A 293 14.93 24.05 14.73
N ARG A 294 15.19 24.84 15.79
CA ARG A 294 14.19 25.71 16.43
C ARG A 294 13.60 26.70 15.42
N ILE A 295 14.47 27.37 14.65
CA ILE A 295 14.08 28.34 13.61
C ILE A 295 13.26 27.64 12.52
N ALA A 296 13.73 26.50 12.00
CA ALA A 296 13.03 25.74 10.98
C ALA A 296 11.62 25.34 11.42
N ARG A 297 11.48 24.85 12.66
CA ARG A 297 10.19 24.47 13.25
C ARG A 297 9.24 25.65 13.41
N LEU A 298 9.71 26.79 13.90
CA LEU A 298 8.89 28.01 14.04
C LEU A 298 8.38 28.54 12.70
N SER A 299 9.15 28.36 11.62
CA SER A 299 8.78 28.78 10.27
C SER A 299 7.76 27.84 9.58
N SER A 300 7.46 26.68 10.17
CA SER A 300 6.58 25.67 9.55
C SER A 300 5.11 26.09 9.54
N LYS A 301 4.40 25.74 8.46
CA LYS A 301 2.95 25.87 8.37
C LYS A 301 2.20 24.85 9.27
N ASP A 302 2.82 23.73 9.61
CA ASP A 302 2.25 22.71 10.50
C ASP A 302 2.31 23.16 11.97
N ALA A 303 1.14 23.26 12.62
CA ALA A 303 1.02 23.65 14.03
C ALA A 303 1.76 22.70 14.98
N TYR A 304 1.79 21.40 14.66
CA TYR A 304 2.52 20.43 15.46
C TYR A 304 4.04 20.61 15.31
N ALA A 305 4.54 20.88 14.10
CA ALA A 305 5.95 21.18 13.90
C ALA A 305 6.38 22.43 14.69
N ARG A 306 5.53 23.49 14.73
CA ARG A 306 5.79 24.68 15.53
C ARG A 306 5.86 24.39 17.03
N SER A 307 5.00 23.51 17.56
CA SER A 307 5.04 23.15 18.99
C SER A 307 6.32 22.41 19.37
N LEU A 308 6.94 21.68 18.44
CA LEU A 308 8.23 21.02 18.64
C LEU A 308 9.42 21.99 18.76
N ALA A 309 9.25 23.29 18.46
CA ALA A 309 10.31 24.28 18.65
C ALA A 309 10.70 24.46 20.13
N ALA A 310 9.85 24.05 21.08
CA ALA A 310 10.17 24.04 22.51
C ALA A 310 11.14 22.91 22.92
N ARG A 311 11.32 21.90 22.07
CA ARG A 311 12.28 20.78 22.26
C ARG A 311 13.11 20.55 20.99
N PRO A 312 13.90 21.55 20.55
CA PRO A 312 14.55 21.54 19.25
C PRO A 312 15.71 20.53 19.13
N HIS A 313 16.22 20.03 20.25
CA HIS A 313 17.27 19.01 20.32
C HIS A 313 16.77 17.58 20.03
N GLN A 314 15.45 17.35 20.07
CA GLN A 314 14.85 16.03 19.89
C GLN A 314 14.20 15.86 18.52
N PHE A 315 14.15 14.62 18.04
CA PHE A 315 13.28 14.19 16.96
C PHE A 315 11.80 14.33 17.36
N LYS A 316 10.88 14.34 16.39
CA LYS A 316 9.43 14.41 16.65
C LYS A 316 8.91 13.24 17.45
N SER A 317 9.41 12.05 17.18
CA SER A 317 8.99 10.80 17.84
C SER A 317 10.24 9.98 18.12
N PRO A 318 11.03 10.37 19.14
CA PRO A 318 12.31 9.75 19.43
C PRO A 318 12.09 8.35 20.00
N ARG A 319 12.77 7.37 19.42
CA ARG A 319 12.76 5.98 19.84
C ARG A 319 14.08 5.31 19.44
N LEU A 320 14.65 4.59 20.40
CA LEU A 320 15.82 3.74 20.23
C LEU A 320 15.49 2.31 20.68
N ALA A 321 16.20 1.34 20.11
CA ALA A 321 16.20 -0.02 20.61
C ALA A 321 17.09 -0.11 21.87
N ARG A 322 16.80 -1.08 22.74
CA ARG A 322 17.67 -1.40 23.87
C ARG A 322 18.84 -2.28 23.45
N SER A 323 18.60 -3.23 22.56
CA SER A 323 19.59 -4.21 22.10
C SER A 323 19.76 -4.18 20.59
N TRP A 324 18.67 -4.34 19.83
CA TRP A 324 18.70 -4.34 18.37
C TRP A 324 17.36 -3.95 17.77
N VAL A 325 17.38 -3.61 16.48
CA VAL A 325 16.20 -3.24 15.71
C VAL A 325 16.17 -4.02 14.40
N ILE A 326 15.03 -4.64 14.09
CA ILE A 326 14.77 -5.17 12.75
C ILE A 326 14.16 -4.04 11.94
N VAL A 327 14.76 -3.73 10.78
CA VAL A 327 14.38 -2.60 9.93
C VAL A 327 13.93 -3.09 8.57
N THR A 328 12.86 -2.49 8.04
CA THR A 328 12.38 -2.71 6.67
C THR A 328 12.01 -1.37 6.03
N PRO A 329 12.48 -1.06 4.81
CA PRO A 329 12.09 0.16 4.11
C PRO A 329 10.59 0.26 3.87
N ARG A 330 10.09 1.49 3.88
CA ARG A 330 8.70 1.77 3.48
C ARG A 330 8.52 1.65 1.98
N VAL A 331 9.52 2.05 1.20
CA VAL A 331 9.49 1.97 -0.26
C VAL A 331 10.67 1.14 -0.73
N SER A 332 10.39 0.14 -1.55
CA SER A 332 11.41 -0.75 -2.12
C SER A 332 10.96 -1.24 -3.50
N SER A 333 11.91 -1.45 -4.41
CA SER A 333 11.59 -1.91 -5.77
C SER A 333 10.85 -3.26 -5.76
N GLU A 334 9.85 -3.39 -6.62
CA GLU A 334 9.14 -4.65 -6.87
C GLU A 334 10.01 -5.71 -7.54
N ASN A 335 11.10 -5.30 -8.21
CA ASN A 335 11.99 -6.23 -8.91
C ASN A 335 12.76 -7.13 -7.94
N ARG A 336 12.87 -6.76 -6.66
CA ARG A 336 13.57 -7.60 -5.68
C ARG A 336 12.71 -8.83 -5.35
N PRO A 337 13.27 -10.05 -5.39
CA PRO A 337 12.52 -11.28 -5.12
C PRO A 337 11.99 -11.34 -3.68
N TYR A 338 12.64 -10.62 -2.76
CA TYR A 338 12.31 -10.52 -1.34
C TYR A 338 12.29 -9.06 -0.88
N LEU A 339 11.52 -8.78 0.18
CA LEU A 339 11.48 -7.45 0.79
C LEU A 339 12.81 -7.17 1.51
N PRO A 340 13.41 -5.98 1.34
CA PRO A 340 14.59 -5.61 2.10
C PRO A 340 14.29 -5.58 3.60
N VAL A 341 15.00 -6.39 4.37
CA VAL A 341 14.91 -6.41 5.83
C VAL A 341 16.28 -6.69 6.42
N GLY A 342 16.62 -6.06 7.55
CA GLY A 342 17.92 -6.23 8.18
C GLY A 342 17.86 -6.06 9.69
N LEU A 343 18.97 -6.40 10.34
CA LEU A 343 19.16 -6.27 11.78
C LEU A 343 20.22 -5.20 12.02
N MET A 344 19.92 -4.20 12.86
CA MET A 344 20.88 -3.19 13.28
C MET A 344 21.00 -3.17 14.80
N SER A 345 22.13 -2.71 15.31
CA SER A 345 22.36 -2.54 16.75
C SER A 345 21.52 -1.39 17.32
N ASN A 346 21.50 -1.28 18.64
CA ASN A 346 20.91 -0.17 19.39
C ASN A 346 21.63 1.19 19.18
N GLU A 347 22.75 1.23 18.47
CA GLU A 347 23.44 2.46 18.12
C GLU A 347 22.82 3.17 16.90
N ALA A 348 22.03 2.44 16.10
CA ALA A 348 21.40 2.97 14.91
C ALA A 348 20.05 3.63 15.20
N VAL A 349 19.92 4.88 14.76
CA VAL A 349 18.65 5.61 14.74
C VAL A 349 17.95 5.36 13.41
N ILE A 350 16.84 4.64 13.44
CA ILE A 350 16.07 4.33 12.23
C ILE A 350 15.22 5.53 11.84
N GLY A 351 15.30 6.00 10.59
CA GLY A 351 14.49 7.12 10.07
C GLY A 351 13.07 6.72 9.64
N ASP A 352 12.15 7.69 9.57
CA ASP A 352 10.72 7.49 9.26
C ASP A 352 10.41 6.96 7.85
N ARG A 353 11.42 6.91 6.97
CA ARG A 353 11.36 6.22 5.67
C ARG A 353 11.46 4.70 5.79
N ASN A 354 11.69 4.19 7.00
CA ASN A 354 11.69 2.79 7.35
C ASN A 354 10.61 2.49 8.40
N PHE A 355 10.19 1.23 8.45
CA PHE A 355 9.54 0.64 9.61
C PHE A 355 10.56 -0.10 10.47
N ALA A 356 10.28 -0.17 11.76
CA ALA A 356 11.18 -0.73 12.76
C ALA A 356 10.43 -1.61 13.76
N LEU A 357 11.03 -2.75 14.10
CA LEU A 357 10.64 -3.63 15.20
C LEU A 357 11.74 -3.54 16.25
N TYR A 358 11.51 -2.73 17.27
CA TYR A 358 12.47 -2.48 18.35
C TYR A 358 12.47 -3.65 19.34
N ASP A 359 13.65 -4.24 19.57
CA ASP A 359 13.87 -5.35 20.50
C ASP A 359 12.97 -6.57 20.24
N ALA A 360 12.61 -6.78 18.96
CA ALA A 360 11.79 -7.91 18.56
C ALA A 360 12.61 -9.20 18.46
N PRO A 361 12.01 -10.38 18.78
CA PRO A 361 12.62 -11.67 18.51
C PRO A 361 12.96 -11.83 17.03
N LEU A 362 14.13 -12.41 16.74
CA LEU A 362 14.68 -12.48 15.39
C LEU A 362 13.82 -13.26 14.39
N TRP A 363 13.00 -14.22 14.83
CA TRP A 363 12.07 -14.94 13.97
C TRP A 363 11.08 -14.00 13.22
N ASN A 364 10.85 -12.77 13.68
CA ASN A 364 10.05 -11.79 12.93
C ASN A 364 10.76 -11.38 11.61
N LEU A 365 12.09 -11.38 11.56
CA LEU A 365 12.87 -11.12 10.35
C LEU A 365 12.60 -12.19 9.30
N ALA A 366 12.59 -13.47 9.70
CA ALA A 366 12.27 -14.60 8.81
C ALA A 366 10.91 -14.44 8.13
N LEU A 367 9.91 -13.93 8.85
CA LEU A 367 8.60 -13.63 8.25
C LEU A 367 8.70 -12.54 7.19
N ILE A 368 9.36 -11.40 7.49
CA ILE A 368 9.50 -10.29 6.53
C ILE A 368 10.30 -10.73 5.30
N ALA A 369 11.33 -11.55 5.50
CA ALA A 369 12.22 -12.08 4.47
C ALA A 369 11.59 -13.22 3.63
N SER A 370 10.33 -13.60 3.89
CA SER A 370 9.68 -14.71 3.18
C SER A 370 8.92 -14.28 1.93
N ARG A 371 8.77 -15.21 0.98
CA ARG A 371 7.91 -15.03 -0.19
C ARG A 371 6.44 -14.90 0.19
N LEU A 372 5.98 -15.61 1.21
CA LEU A 372 4.60 -15.49 1.73
C LEU A 372 4.26 -14.06 2.13
N HIS A 373 5.15 -13.42 2.88
CA HIS A 373 4.94 -12.04 3.31
C HIS A 373 5.08 -11.06 2.13
N TRP A 374 6.06 -11.27 1.24
CA TRP A 374 6.19 -10.48 0.01
C TRP A 374 4.88 -10.48 -0.78
N VAL A 375 4.28 -11.66 -1.00
CA VAL A 375 3.03 -11.84 -1.75
C VAL A 375 1.86 -11.14 -1.04
N TRP A 376 1.78 -11.25 0.29
CA TRP A 376 0.76 -10.51 1.06
C TRP A 376 0.89 -8.99 0.92
N ILE A 377 2.11 -8.46 1.06
CA ILE A 377 2.37 -7.02 0.90
C ILE A 377 2.07 -6.57 -0.52
N ALA A 378 2.42 -7.37 -1.53
CA ALA A 378 2.20 -7.06 -2.94
C ALA A 378 0.72 -6.95 -3.33
N THR A 379 -0.15 -7.65 -2.61
CA THR A 379 -1.61 -7.66 -2.84
C THR A 379 -2.34 -6.66 -1.96
N VAL A 380 -2.02 -6.59 -0.67
CA VAL A 380 -2.82 -5.83 0.31
C VAL A 380 -2.31 -4.41 0.51
N CYS A 381 -1.00 -4.16 0.36
CA CYS A 381 -0.46 -2.81 0.43
C CYS A 381 -0.59 -2.09 -0.92
N VAL A 382 -0.41 -0.76 -0.90
CA VAL A 382 -0.41 0.06 -2.12
C VAL A 382 0.95 -0.05 -2.80
N ARG A 383 1.01 0.23 -4.10
CA ARG A 383 2.26 0.47 -4.84
C ARG A 383 2.50 1.95 -5.10
N MET A 384 3.76 2.38 -5.04
CA MET A 384 4.18 3.69 -5.51
C MET A 384 4.68 3.53 -6.95
N ARG A 385 3.81 3.82 -7.91
CA ARG A 385 3.94 3.36 -9.31
C ARG A 385 3.95 1.83 -9.35
N THR A 386 5.13 1.24 -9.41
CA THR A 386 5.38 -0.20 -9.39
C THR A 386 6.01 -0.63 -8.07
N ASP A 387 6.76 0.24 -7.40
CA ASP A 387 7.49 -0.12 -6.19
C ASP A 387 6.54 -0.37 -5.02
N PHE A 388 6.95 -1.24 -4.08
CA PHE A 388 6.17 -1.47 -2.88
C PHE A 388 6.06 -0.20 -2.05
N SER A 389 4.86 0.06 -1.52
CA SER A 389 4.63 1.02 -0.45
C SER A 389 4.14 0.26 0.77
N TYR A 390 5.09 -0.24 1.56
CA TYR A 390 4.84 -1.07 2.73
C TYR A 390 3.96 -0.34 3.74
N SER A 391 3.03 -1.07 4.37
CA SER A 391 2.21 -0.57 5.47
C SER A 391 2.28 -1.51 6.65
N ASN A 392 2.62 -1.01 7.83
CA ASN A 392 2.48 -1.82 9.05
C ASN A 392 1.01 -2.14 9.34
N THR A 393 0.08 -1.22 9.09
CA THR A 393 -1.32 -1.40 9.51
C THR A 393 -2.19 -2.21 8.54
N LEU A 394 -1.82 -2.27 7.25
CA LEU A 394 -2.51 -3.10 6.25
C LEU A 394 -1.69 -4.30 5.80
N GLY A 395 -0.38 -4.29 6.01
CA GLY A 395 0.52 -5.37 5.64
C GLY A 395 0.90 -6.21 6.85
N TRP A 396 1.84 -5.70 7.66
CA TRP A 396 2.39 -6.44 8.80
C TRP A 396 1.34 -6.89 9.81
N ASN A 397 0.48 -5.97 10.25
CA ASN A 397 -0.45 -6.22 11.35
C ASN A 397 -1.56 -7.19 10.94
N THR A 398 -1.89 -7.26 9.66
CA THR A 398 -2.97 -8.10 9.11
C THR A 398 -2.45 -9.39 8.48
N PHE A 399 -1.13 -9.53 8.27
CA PHE A 399 -0.54 -10.70 7.61
C PHE A 399 -0.94 -11.98 8.37
N PRO A 400 -1.65 -12.95 7.77
CA PRO A 400 -2.15 -14.11 8.51
C PRO A 400 -1.00 -15.07 8.82
N VAL A 401 -0.69 -15.28 10.11
CA VAL A 401 0.36 -16.20 10.57
C VAL A 401 -0.25 -17.25 11.49
N PRO A 402 -0.03 -18.55 11.26
CA PRO A 402 -0.56 -19.60 12.13
C PRO A 402 0.05 -19.50 13.53
N ILE A 403 -0.56 -20.16 14.51
CA ILE A 403 0.01 -20.26 15.86
C ILE A 403 1.38 -20.95 15.76
N LEU A 404 2.43 -20.27 16.24
CA LEU A 404 3.80 -20.75 16.15
C LEU A 404 4.18 -21.49 17.44
N THR A 405 4.63 -22.73 17.30
CA THR A 405 5.26 -23.46 18.42
C THR A 405 6.65 -22.87 18.73
N GLU A 406 7.20 -23.18 19.90
CA GLU A 406 8.59 -22.77 20.23
C GLU A 406 9.62 -23.38 19.28
N LYS A 407 9.37 -24.59 18.78
CA LYS A 407 10.18 -25.19 17.71
C LYS A 407 10.10 -24.36 16.43
N ASN A 408 8.90 -23.94 16.01
CA ASN A 408 8.73 -23.09 14.83
C ASN A 408 9.51 -21.77 14.98
N LYS A 409 9.42 -21.11 16.15
CA LYS A 409 10.15 -19.86 16.42
C LYS A 409 11.66 -20.07 16.39
N THR A 410 12.13 -21.19 16.92
CA THR A 410 13.57 -21.56 16.89
C THR A 410 14.06 -21.81 15.47
N ASP A 411 13.30 -22.58 14.67
CA ASP A 411 13.63 -22.89 13.28
C ASP A 411 13.62 -21.60 12.42
N LEU A 412 12.64 -20.72 12.61
CA LEU A 412 12.58 -19.42 11.92
C LEU A 412 13.70 -18.48 12.37
N THR A 413 14.08 -18.45 13.65
CA THR A 413 15.25 -17.70 14.11
C THR A 413 16.53 -18.22 13.45
N ARG A 414 16.68 -19.54 13.26
CA ARG A 414 17.82 -20.12 12.54
C ARG A 414 17.84 -19.65 11.08
N CYS A 415 16.72 -19.73 10.37
CA CYS A 415 16.61 -19.23 9.00
C CYS A 415 16.98 -17.74 8.89
N ALA A 416 16.52 -16.91 9.83
CA ALA A 416 16.89 -15.50 9.87
C ALA A 416 18.41 -15.29 10.08
N HIS A 417 19.05 -16.07 10.95
CA HIS A 417 20.50 -16.05 11.10
C HIS A 417 21.23 -16.46 9.82
N ASP A 418 20.79 -17.53 9.17
CA ASP A 418 21.44 -18.04 7.96
C ASP A 418 21.34 -17.02 6.80
N ILE A 419 20.23 -16.30 6.67
CA ILE A 419 20.10 -15.17 5.72
C ILE A 419 21.10 -14.07 6.06
N LEU A 420 21.22 -13.67 7.34
CA LEU A 420 22.16 -12.63 7.76
C LEU A 420 23.62 -13.05 7.52
N LEU A 421 23.98 -14.29 7.84
CA LEU A 421 25.32 -14.84 7.61
C LEU A 421 25.65 -14.96 6.12
N ALA A 422 24.69 -15.37 5.30
CA ALA A 422 24.88 -15.45 3.86
C ALA A 422 25.18 -14.08 3.25
N ARG A 423 24.54 -13.01 3.75
CA ARG A 423 24.83 -11.63 3.33
C ARG A 423 26.22 -11.17 3.78
N GLU A 424 26.58 -11.44 5.04
CA GLU A 424 27.87 -11.01 5.61
C GLU A 424 29.07 -11.60 4.85
N ALA A 425 28.93 -12.83 4.32
CA ALA A 425 29.95 -13.46 3.50
C ALA A 425 30.30 -12.69 2.21
N HIS A 426 29.48 -11.72 1.81
CA HIS A 426 29.67 -10.90 0.62
C HIS A 426 29.99 -9.43 0.94
N PHE A 427 30.33 -9.10 2.19
CA PHE A 427 30.76 -7.75 2.53
C PHE A 427 31.93 -7.30 1.62
N PRO A 428 31.91 -6.09 1.02
CA PRO A 428 31.03 -4.94 1.34
C PRO A 428 29.80 -4.77 0.42
N ALA A 429 29.31 -5.82 -0.26
CA ALA A 429 28.13 -5.72 -1.12
C ALA A 429 26.89 -5.21 -0.36
N THR A 430 26.13 -4.32 -1.00
CA THR A 430 24.95 -3.67 -0.39
C THR A 430 23.70 -4.54 -0.54
N ILE A 431 22.62 -4.19 0.18
CA ILE A 431 21.32 -4.85 -0.03
C ILE A 431 20.81 -4.65 -1.47
N ALA A 432 21.14 -3.54 -2.13
CA ALA A 432 20.83 -3.35 -3.53
C ALA A 432 21.53 -4.39 -4.41
N ASP A 433 22.84 -4.59 -4.21
CA ASP A 433 23.65 -5.53 -5.00
C ASP A 433 23.23 -6.98 -4.75
N LEU A 434 23.03 -7.34 -3.48
CA LEU A 434 22.72 -8.70 -3.06
C LEU A 434 21.32 -9.17 -3.47
N TYR A 435 20.39 -8.25 -3.72
CA TYR A 435 19.00 -8.55 -4.09
C TYR A 435 18.65 -8.15 -5.52
N ASP A 436 19.64 -7.84 -6.35
CA ASP A 436 19.47 -7.81 -7.79
C ASP A 436 19.12 -9.22 -8.29
N PRO A 437 17.97 -9.45 -8.96
CA PRO A 437 17.58 -10.78 -9.43
C PRO A 437 18.63 -11.49 -10.29
N GLU A 438 19.34 -10.74 -11.13
CA GLU A 438 20.33 -11.27 -12.06
C GLU A 438 21.65 -11.62 -11.33
N CYS A 439 21.98 -10.88 -10.26
CA CYS A 439 23.27 -10.99 -9.58
C CYS A 439 23.21 -11.57 -8.16
N MET A 440 22.03 -11.91 -7.64
CA MET A 440 21.86 -12.42 -6.26
C MET A 440 22.71 -13.69 -6.02
N PRO A 441 23.56 -13.73 -4.98
CA PRO A 441 24.43 -14.88 -4.73
C PRO A 441 23.69 -16.18 -4.39
N ASP A 442 24.19 -17.32 -4.86
CA ASP A 442 23.53 -18.63 -4.69
C ASP A 442 23.33 -19.04 -3.23
N ASN A 443 24.32 -18.79 -2.36
CA ASN A 443 24.18 -19.08 -0.93
C ASN A 443 23.05 -18.26 -0.28
N LEU A 444 22.83 -17.02 -0.73
CA LEU A 444 21.75 -16.17 -0.26
C LEU A 444 20.39 -16.62 -0.82
N ARG A 445 20.34 -17.03 -2.10
CA ARG A 445 19.13 -17.66 -2.69
C ARG A 445 18.73 -18.90 -1.90
N HIS A 446 19.68 -19.79 -1.61
CA HIS A 446 19.42 -21.00 -0.82
C HIS A 446 18.98 -20.69 0.62
N ALA A 447 19.54 -19.67 1.27
CA ALA A 447 19.11 -19.26 2.61
C ALA A 447 17.64 -18.79 2.62
N HIS A 448 17.23 -18.02 1.62
CA HIS A 448 15.84 -17.61 1.44
C HIS A 448 14.92 -18.78 1.07
N ASP A 449 15.33 -19.63 0.15
CA ASP A 449 14.58 -20.82 -0.26
C ASP A 449 14.32 -21.75 0.93
N ARG A 450 15.32 -21.93 1.82
CA ARG A 450 15.16 -22.67 3.07
C ARG A 450 14.19 -21.98 4.04
N ASN A 451 14.27 -20.66 4.17
CA ASN A 451 13.34 -19.89 4.99
C ASN A 451 11.89 -20.07 4.50
N ASP A 452 11.68 -19.98 3.19
CA ASP A 452 10.37 -20.20 2.56
C ASP A 452 9.90 -21.63 2.78
N GLU A 453 10.75 -22.64 2.58
CA GLU A 453 10.38 -24.04 2.84
C GLU A 453 9.91 -24.27 4.28
N VAL A 454 10.66 -23.75 5.26
CA VAL A 454 10.35 -23.89 6.69
C VAL A 454 9.02 -23.20 6.99
N LEU A 455 8.84 -21.96 6.52
CA LEU A 455 7.61 -21.22 6.76
C LEU A 455 6.41 -21.87 6.08
N GLU A 456 6.53 -22.30 4.83
CA GLU A 456 5.42 -22.92 4.09
C GLU A 456 5.00 -24.27 4.70
N ARG A 457 5.96 -25.07 5.18
CA ARG A 457 5.65 -26.29 5.97
C ARG A 457 4.88 -25.96 7.25
N ILE A 458 5.14 -24.83 7.91
CA ILE A 458 4.37 -24.38 9.08
C ILE A 458 2.92 -24.04 8.67
N TYR A 459 2.69 -23.51 7.46
CA TYR A 459 1.35 -23.13 6.99
C TYR A 459 0.51 -24.32 6.52
N ILE A 460 1.09 -25.22 5.71
CA ILE A 460 0.34 -26.29 5.03
C ILE A 460 1.03 -27.66 5.03
N GLY A 461 2.16 -27.82 5.74
CA GLY A 461 2.91 -29.09 5.81
C GLY A 461 3.79 -29.41 4.59
N ARG A 462 3.74 -28.56 3.54
CA ARG A 462 4.54 -28.68 2.30
C ARG A 462 4.79 -27.29 1.71
N ARG A 463 5.50 -27.22 0.58
CA ARG A 463 5.60 -26.00 -0.22
C ARG A 463 4.31 -25.68 -0.96
N PHE A 464 4.04 -24.40 -1.16
CA PHE A 464 3.03 -23.91 -2.09
C PHE A 464 3.49 -24.10 -3.53
N LYS A 465 2.55 -24.33 -4.42
CA LYS A 465 2.78 -24.54 -5.86
C LYS A 465 3.10 -23.22 -6.57
N ASN A 466 2.45 -22.14 -6.17
CA ASN A 466 2.60 -20.80 -6.78
C ASN A 466 2.02 -19.71 -5.85
N ASP A 467 2.19 -18.45 -6.25
CA ASP A 467 1.72 -17.29 -5.47
C ASP A 467 0.18 -17.20 -5.38
N THR A 468 -0.54 -17.77 -6.35
CA THR A 468 -2.00 -17.85 -6.27
C THR A 468 -2.46 -18.75 -5.11
N GLU A 469 -1.86 -19.94 -4.97
CA GLU A 469 -2.16 -20.84 -3.83
C GLU A 469 -1.78 -20.19 -2.49
N ARG A 470 -0.67 -19.43 -2.46
CA ARG A 470 -0.27 -18.64 -1.28
C ARG A 470 -1.36 -17.64 -0.90
N LEU A 471 -1.84 -16.83 -1.85
CA LEU A 471 -2.87 -15.82 -1.59
C LEU A 471 -4.20 -16.43 -1.18
N GLU A 472 -4.67 -17.47 -1.87
CA GLU A 472 -5.90 -18.18 -1.52
C GLU A 472 -5.85 -18.65 -0.06
N LYS A 473 -4.72 -19.26 0.35
CA LYS A 473 -4.53 -19.72 1.74
C LYS A 473 -4.45 -18.58 2.74
N LEU A 474 -3.73 -17.50 2.41
CA LEU A 474 -3.60 -16.34 3.29
C LEU A 474 -4.98 -15.68 3.52
N PHE A 475 -5.77 -15.46 2.49
CA PHE A 475 -7.13 -14.91 2.64
C PHE A 475 -8.05 -15.84 3.44
N ASP A 476 -8.04 -17.15 3.20
CA ASP A 476 -8.77 -18.14 4.02
C ASP A 476 -8.39 -18.03 5.51
N MET A 477 -7.09 -17.90 5.80
CA MET A 477 -6.61 -17.73 7.17
C MET A 477 -7.01 -16.39 7.77
N TYR A 478 -6.93 -15.30 7.00
CA TYR A 478 -7.35 -13.97 7.44
C TYR A 478 -8.82 -14.00 7.89
N ILE A 479 -9.71 -14.55 7.06
CA ILE A 479 -11.14 -14.68 7.34
C ILE A 479 -11.36 -15.42 8.66
N LYS A 480 -10.73 -16.59 8.84
CA LYS A 480 -10.84 -17.39 10.07
C LYS A 480 -10.37 -16.63 11.33
N MET A 481 -9.32 -15.81 11.18
CA MET A 481 -8.78 -15.00 12.28
C MET A 481 -9.69 -13.83 12.64
N THR A 482 -10.41 -13.25 11.69
CA THR A 482 -11.29 -12.10 11.91
C THR A 482 -12.73 -12.47 12.27
N ASP A 483 -13.21 -13.63 11.84
CA ASP A 483 -14.57 -14.12 12.14
C ASP A 483 -14.70 -14.74 13.53
N SER A 484 -13.57 -15.07 14.18
CA SER A 484 -13.56 -15.57 15.55
C SER A 484 -13.71 -14.40 16.54
N PRO A 485 -14.75 -14.35 17.40
CA PRO A 485 -14.90 -13.29 18.38
C PRO A 485 -13.71 -13.33 19.35
N VAL A 486 -12.89 -12.27 19.33
CA VAL A 486 -11.84 -12.06 20.34
C VAL A 486 -12.54 -12.02 21.70
N PRO A 487 -12.22 -12.92 22.66
CA PRO A 487 -12.82 -12.83 23.99
C PRO A 487 -12.48 -11.48 24.59
N ALA A 488 -13.53 -10.71 24.90
CA ALA A 488 -13.41 -9.37 25.46
C ALA A 488 -12.46 -9.40 26.67
N ARG A 489 -11.27 -8.79 26.53
CA ARG A 489 -10.36 -8.58 27.66
C ARG A 489 -11.12 -7.75 28.69
N LYS A 490 -11.41 -8.35 29.86
CA LYS A 490 -11.99 -7.67 31.02
C LYS A 490 -11.20 -6.39 31.27
N ARG A 491 -11.85 -5.23 31.13
CA ARG A 491 -11.33 -3.95 31.61
C ARG A 491 -11.02 -4.11 33.10
N GLN A 492 -9.73 -4.12 33.45
CA GLN A 492 -9.35 -3.91 34.85
C GLN A 492 -9.82 -2.51 35.24
N ALA A 493 -10.79 -2.45 36.15
CA ALA A 493 -11.24 -1.22 36.76
C ALA A 493 -10.03 -0.55 37.44
N LYS A 494 -9.65 0.64 36.98
CA LYS A 494 -8.75 1.52 37.72
C LYS A 494 -9.42 1.82 39.06
N LYS A 495 -8.91 1.23 40.14
CA LYS A 495 -9.16 1.75 41.49
C LYS A 495 -8.56 3.15 41.54
N ARG A 496 -9.43 4.14 41.78
CA ARG A 496 -9.02 5.46 42.27
C ARG A 496 -8.51 5.28 43.69
N THR A 497 -7.25 5.64 43.89
CA THR A 497 -6.68 6.07 45.18
C THR A 497 -5.86 7.31 44.88
#